data_AF-A0A450Z365-F1
#
_entry.id   AF-A0A450Z365-F1
#
_cell.length_a   1.000
_cell.length_b   1.000
_cell.length_c   1.000
_cell.angle_alpha   90.00
_cell.angle_beta   90.00
_cell.angle_gamma   90.00
#
_symmetry.space_group_name_H-M   'P 1'
#
loop_
_entity.id
_entity.type
_entity.pdbx_description
1 polymer ?
#
loop_
_entity_poly.entity_id
_entity_poly.type
_entity_poly.pdbx_seq_one_letter_code
_entity_poly.pdbx_strand_id
1 'polypeptide(L)' 'MTHSAQQILQQAMRLPTLDRATLIEGLIASLDESNHTPGDHTFDTLWLKEAEDRMNAYRAGEIATVDADEVFAELGRTS' A
#
# COMPACT_ATOMS: atom_id res chain seq x y z
N MET A 1 -14.82 9.26 16.16
CA MET A 1 -15.06 10.29 15.13
C MET A 1 -15.66 11.52 15.78
N THR A 2 -15.20 12.72 15.42
CA THR A 2 -15.81 13.96 15.89
C THR A 2 -17.18 14.17 15.24
N HIS A 3 -18.02 15.02 15.81
CA HIS A 3 -19.32 15.38 15.21
C HIS A 3 -19.15 15.93 13.79
N SER A 4 -18.14 16.77 13.58
CA SER A 4 -17.79 17.30 12.26
C SER A 4 -17.41 16.19 11.27
N ALA A 5 -16.59 15.22 11.67
CA ALA A 5 -16.22 14.10 10.80
C ALA A 5 -17.43 13.23 10.42
N GLN A 6 -18.40 13.05 11.32
CA GLN A 6 -19.66 12.35 11.03
C GLN A 6 -20.50 13.11 10.00
N GLN A 7 -20.61 14.43 10.12
CA GLN A 7 -21.37 15.26 9.17
C GLN A 7 -20.74 15.24 7.76
N ILE A 8 -19.40 15.35 7.68
CA ILE A 8 -18.67 15.28 6.41
C ILE A 8 -18.89 13.93 5.74
N LEU A 9 -18.82 12.82 6.49
CA LEU A 9 -19.08 11.49 5.94
C LEU A 9 -20.51 11.38 5.37
N GLN A 10 -21.51 11.86 6.11
CA GLN A 10 -22.90 11.85 5.64
C GLN A 10 -23.11 12.71 4.38
N GLN A 11 -22.39 13.82 4.24
CA GLN A 11 -22.41 14.64 3.03
C GLN A 11 -21.75 13.92 1.86
N ALA A 12 -20.57 13.34 2.07
CA ALA A 12 -19.84 12.59 1.05
C ALA A 12 -20.64 11.41 0.51
N MET A 13 -21.37 10.69 1.37
CA MET A 13 -22.22 9.55 0.94
C MET A 13 -23.36 9.94 -0.01
N ARG A 14 -23.76 11.23 -0.06
CA ARG A 14 -24.81 11.73 -0.95
C ARG A 14 -24.29 12.17 -2.33
N LEU A 15 -22.97 12.23 -2.50
CA LEU A 15 -22.36 12.63 -3.76
C LEU A 15 -22.49 11.54 -4.84
N PRO A 16 -22.46 11.91 -6.13
CA PRO A 16 -22.26 10.98 -7.23
C PRO A 16 -21.03 10.09 -7.01
N THR A 17 -21.04 8.89 -7.60
CA THR A 17 -19.97 7.90 -7.41
C THR A 17 -18.59 8.44 -7.79
N LEU A 18 -18.49 9.19 -8.88
CA LEU A 18 -17.22 9.76 -9.34
C LEU A 18 -16.67 10.79 -8.34
N ASP A 19 -17.52 11.70 -7.87
CA ASP A 19 -17.11 12.73 -6.89
C ASP A 19 -16.69 12.11 -5.55
N ARG A 20 -17.33 11.01 -5.13
CA ARG A 20 -16.88 10.25 -3.96
C ARG A 20 -15.49 9.65 -4.18
N ALA A 21 -15.22 9.10 -5.35
CA ALA A 21 -13.91 8.53 -5.67
C ALA A 21 -12.82 9.61 -5.63
N THR A 22 -13.05 10.76 -6.26
CA THR A 22 -12.14 11.91 -6.23
C THR A 22 -11.87 12.41 -4.80
N LEU A 23 -12.91 12.49 -3.95
CA LEU A 23 -12.76 12.89 -2.55
C LEU A 23 -11.92 11.88 -1.76
N ILE A 24 -12.14 10.58 -1.97
CA ILE A 24 -11.37 9.51 -1.33
C ILE A 24 -9.90 9.58 -1.76
N GLU A 25 -9.62 9.79 -3.04
CA GLU A 25 -8.25 9.94 -3.55
C GLU A 25 -7.52 11.10 -2.85
N GLY A 26 -8.15 12.27 -2.76
CA GLY A 26 -7.55 13.41 -2.06
C GLY A 26 -7.32 13.17 -0.56
N LEU A 27 -8.26 12.49 0.11
CA LEU A 27 -8.10 12.12 1.52
C LEU A 27 -6.96 11.12 1.72
N ILE A 28 -6.86 10.09 0.87
CA ILE A 28 -5.76 9.11 0.91
C ILE A 28 -4.43 9.83 0.69
N ALA A 29 -4.32 10.67 -0.34
CA ALA A 29 -3.11 11.45 -0.60
C ALA A 29 -2.70 12.32 0.60
N SER A 30 -3.66 12.95 1.29
CA SER A 30 -3.37 13.74 2.48
C SER A 30 -2.85 12.90 3.65
N LEU A 31 -3.30 11.65 3.76
CA LEU A 31 -2.81 10.73 4.78
C LEU A 31 -1.37 10.31 4.46
N ASP A 32 -1.09 10.04 3.19
CA ASP A 32 0.28 9.78 2.73
C ASP A 32 1.17 10.98 3.05
N GLU A 33 0.78 12.21 2.71
CA GLU A 33 1.55 13.41 3.05
C GLU A 33 1.72 13.65 4.56
N SER A 34 0.72 13.27 5.38
CA SER A 34 0.79 13.45 6.84
C SER A 34 1.62 12.36 7.54
N ASN A 35 1.69 11.16 6.96
CA ASN A 35 2.49 10.05 7.44
C ASN A 35 3.96 10.16 7.00
N HIS A 36 4.23 10.93 5.94
CA HIS A 36 5.57 11.24 5.48
C HIS A 36 5.97 12.62 6.02
N THR A 37 6.91 12.66 6.98
CA THR A 37 7.56 13.96 7.26
C THR A 37 8.23 14.40 5.95
N PRO A 38 8.13 15.67 5.50
CA PRO A 38 8.81 16.11 4.29
C PRO A 38 10.30 15.76 4.34
N GLY A 39 10.76 14.87 3.44
CA GLY A 39 12.12 14.32 3.43
C GLY A 39 12.30 12.96 4.11
N ASP A 40 11.22 12.34 4.60
CA ASP A 40 11.24 11.01 5.22
C ASP A 40 11.23 9.90 4.18
N HIS A 41 12.38 9.70 3.55
CA HIS A 41 12.67 8.53 2.71
C HIS A 41 13.07 7.31 3.54
N THR A 42 12.85 7.31 4.87
CA THR A 42 13.33 6.21 5.72
C THR A 42 12.66 4.90 5.35
N PHE A 43 11.35 4.91 5.04
CA PHE A 43 10.65 3.70 4.61
C PHE A 43 11.16 3.18 3.27
N ASP A 44 11.29 4.02 2.25
CA ASP A 44 11.83 3.61 0.95
C ASP A 44 13.25 3.04 1.10
N THR A 45 14.07 3.67 1.94
CA THR A 45 15.44 3.23 2.22
C THR A 45 15.45 1.88 2.94
N LEU A 46 14.58 1.69 3.94
CA LEU A 46 14.47 0.44 4.68
C LEU A 46 13.93 -0.70 3.80
N TRP A 47 12.97 -0.42 2.92
CA TRP A 47 12.43 -1.37 1.96
C TRP A 47 13.46 -1.77 0.91
N LEU A 48 14.22 -0.80 0.39
CA LEU A 48 15.32 -1.08 -0.52
C LEU A 48 16.35 -1.99 0.15
N LYS A 49 16.76 -1.65 1.38
CA LYS A 49 17.71 -2.45 2.14
C LYS A 49 17.20 -3.88 2.35
N GLU A 50 15.94 -4.05 2.77
CA GLU A 50 15.35 -5.37 2.97
C GLU A 50 15.31 -6.18 1.65
N ALA A 51 14.96 -5.55 0.54
CA ALA A 51 14.93 -6.20 -0.76
C ALA A 51 16.34 -6.66 -1.19
N GLU A 52 17.36 -5.82 -0.99
CA GLU A 52 18.75 -6.15 -1.27
C GLU A 52 19.27 -7.29 -0.37
N ASP A 53 18.99 -7.22 0.94
CA ASP A 53 19.36 -8.24 1.92
C ASP A 53 18.75 -9.60 1.54
N ARG A 54 17.46 -9.64 1.20
CA ARG A 54 16.78 -10.88 0.75
C ARG A 54 17.37 -11.44 -0.54
N MET A 55 17.67 -10.58 -1.51
CA MET A 55 18.28 -11.00 -2.78
C MET A 55 19.67 -11.59 -2.54
N ASN A 56 20.46 -11.01 -1.63
CA ASN A 56 21.79 -11.51 -1.28
C ASN A 56 21.70 -12.86 -0.56
N ALA A 57 20.82 -13.00 0.43
CA ALA A 57 20.60 -14.26 1.14
C ALA A 57 20.11 -15.37 0.18
N TYR A 58 19.24 -15.04 -0.78
CA TYR A 58 18.82 -15.97 -1.83
C TYR A 58 20.00 -16.44 -2.68
N ARG A 59 20.81 -15.50 -3.19
CA ARG A 59 21.99 -15.80 -4.01
C ARG A 59 23.05 -16.61 -3.24
N ALA A 60 23.14 -16.41 -1.93
CA ALA A 60 24.01 -17.17 -1.03
C ALA A 60 23.44 -18.56 -0.66
N GLY A 61 22.19 -18.85 -0.99
CA GLY A 61 21.51 -20.11 -0.64
C GLY A 61 21.09 -20.19 0.83
N GLU A 62 21.00 -19.06 1.52
CA GLU A 62 20.69 -18.97 2.96
C GLU A 62 19.18 -19.01 3.25
N ILE A 63 18.35 -18.76 2.23
CA ILE A 63 16.89 -18.81 2.33
C ILE A 63 16.29 -19.79 1.33
N ALA A 64 15.26 -20.50 1.77
CA ALA A 64 14.47 -21.36 0.90
C ALA A 64 13.58 -20.53 -0.04
N THR A 65 13.30 -21.07 -1.21
CA THR A 65 12.36 -20.48 -2.17
C THR A 65 11.23 -21.44 -2.46
N VAL A 66 10.10 -20.88 -2.88
CA VAL A 66 8.95 -21.61 -3.39
C VAL A 66 8.87 -21.36 -4.89
N ASP A 67 8.42 -22.36 -5.63
CA ASP A 67 8.27 -22.24 -7.08
C ASP A 67 7.12 -21.29 -7.42
N ALA A 68 7.36 -20.40 -8.39
CA ALA A 68 6.38 -19.38 -8.75
C ALA A 68 5.12 -19.99 -9.38
N ASP A 69 5.27 -21.05 -10.19
CA ASP A 69 4.15 -21.70 -10.86
C ASP A 69 3.25 -22.43 -9.86
N GLU A 70 3.84 -23.02 -8.81
CA GLU A 70 3.09 -23.61 -7.69
C GLU A 70 2.22 -22.56 -6.98
N VAL A 71 2.79 -21.39 -6.67
CA VAL A 71 2.06 -20.28 -6.04
C VAL A 71 0.95 -19.75 -6.94
N PHE A 72 1.21 -19.56 -8.24
CA PHE A 72 0.18 -19.07 -9.17
C PHE A 72 -0.95 -20.08 -9.40
N ALA A 73 -0.65 -21.38 -9.39
CA ALA A 73 -1.64 -22.43 -9.44
C ALA A 73 -2.57 -22.40 -8.22
N GLU A 74 -2.04 -22.19 -7.01
CA GLU A 74 -2.83 -22.07 -5.78
C GLU A 74 -3.78 -20.86 -5.81
N LEU A 75 -3.32 -19.73 -6.36
CA LEU A 75 -4.11 -18.50 -6.46
C LEU A 75 -5.16 -18.50 -7.59
N GLY A 76 -5.27 -19.59 -8.36
CA GLY A 76 -6.20 -19.67 -9.49
C GLY A 76 -5.87 -18.70 -10.63
N ARG A 77 -4.63 -18.19 -10.69
CA ARG A 77 -4.12 -17.32 -11.76
C ARG A 77 -3.26 -18.14 -12.70
N THR A 78 -3.89 -19.01 -13.48
CA THR A 78 -3.22 -19.68 -14.61
C THR A 78 -3.17 -18.70 -15.78
N SER A 79 -1.96 -18.42 -16.28
CA SER A 79 -1.76 -17.69 -17.55
C SER A 79 -2.11 -18.56 -18.74
#